data_AF-A0A0D1JZ69-F1
#
_entry.id   AF-A0A0D1JZ69-F1
#
_cell.length_a   1.000
_cell.length_b   1.000
_cell.length_c   1.000
_cell.angle_alpha   90.00
_cell.angle_beta   90.00
_cell.angle_gamma   90.00
#
_symmetry.space_group_name_H-M   'P 1'
#
loop_
_entity.id
_entity.type
_entity.pdbx_description
1 polymer ?
#
loop_
_entity_poly.entity_id
_entity_poly.type
_entity_poly.pdbx_seq_one_letter_code
_entity_poly.pdbx_strand_id
1 'polypeptide(L)'
;MSTLPRDSAGQAMPLNILLVAWMAIGRGFFVPLGWIALFTVFFSPLLLACLLATTRMIRRLPGRDLTVGQTRAQVALWSAMFGFGLFAPDSGDGPPYPSILMKLLGEPSWSETVSGLLWLGCVIAGPIAWCVLFSKLTKGLAAVQPQYPPTG
;
A
#
# COMPACT_ATOMS: atom_id res chain seq x y z
N MET A 1 19.30 0.35 -13.35
CA MET A 1 18.11 0.70 -12.53
C MET A 1 16.92 -0.01 -13.14
N SER A 2 16.28 -0.92 -12.41
CA SER A 2 15.22 -1.81 -12.93
C SER A 2 13.89 -1.07 -13.12
N THR A 3 13.43 -0.98 -14.35
CA THR A 3 12.04 -0.63 -14.71
C THR A 3 11.18 -1.88 -14.58
N LEU A 4 9.99 -1.78 -13.99
CA LEU A 4 9.06 -2.92 -13.94
C LEU A 4 8.36 -3.07 -15.31
N PRO A 5 8.42 -4.25 -15.95
CA PRO A 5 7.65 -4.54 -17.16
C PRO A 5 6.15 -4.32 -16.94
N ARG A 6 5.41 -3.86 -17.95
CA ARG A 6 3.93 -3.71 -17.87
C ARG A 6 3.21 -5.02 -17.54
N ASP A 7 3.77 -6.16 -17.88
CA ASP A 7 3.22 -7.48 -17.50
C ASP A 7 3.22 -7.69 -15.98
N SER A 8 4.13 -7.02 -15.26
CA SER A 8 4.14 -6.95 -13.80
C SER A 8 2.94 -6.19 -13.24
N ALA A 9 2.25 -5.35 -14.03
CA ALA A 9 0.99 -4.72 -13.62
C ALA A 9 -0.18 -5.73 -13.61
N GLY A 10 -0.07 -6.83 -14.35
CA GLY A 10 -0.93 -8.00 -14.19
C GLY A 10 -0.73 -8.67 -12.83
N GLN A 11 0.53 -8.77 -12.38
CA GLN A 11 0.93 -9.31 -11.08
C GLN A 11 0.73 -8.33 -9.91
N ALA A 12 0.65 -7.03 -10.19
CA ALA A 12 0.36 -6.01 -9.17
C ALA A 12 -1.01 -6.20 -8.52
N MET A 13 -1.99 -6.71 -9.28
CA MET A 13 -3.35 -6.93 -8.78
C MET A 13 -3.43 -8.03 -7.69
N PRO A 14 -2.92 -9.26 -7.91
CA PRO A 14 -2.90 -10.26 -6.85
C PRO A 14 -2.04 -9.83 -5.67
N LEU A 15 -0.92 -9.12 -5.90
CA LEU A 15 -0.10 -8.57 -4.81
C LEU A 15 -0.85 -7.51 -3.99
N ASN A 16 -1.61 -6.62 -4.63
CA ASN A 16 -2.45 -5.64 -3.94
C ASN A 16 -3.51 -6.32 -3.07
N ILE A 17 -4.20 -7.33 -3.61
CA ILE A 17 -5.20 -8.10 -2.85
C ILE A 17 -4.53 -8.79 -1.65
N LEU A 18 -3.38 -9.43 -1.88
CA LEU A 18 -2.63 -10.11 -0.83
C LEU A 18 -2.20 -9.13 0.27
N LEU A 19 -1.71 -7.95 -0.09
CA LEU A 19 -1.28 -6.93 0.87
C LEU A 19 -2.45 -6.32 1.64
N VAL A 20 -3.62 -6.15 1.01
CA VAL A 20 -4.82 -5.71 1.74
C VAL A 20 -5.29 -6.81 2.68
N ALA A 21 -5.33 -8.06 2.25
CA ALA A 21 -5.66 -9.19 3.11
C ALA A 21 -4.67 -9.33 4.27
N TRP A 22 -3.38 -9.11 4.01
CA TRP A 22 -2.31 -9.07 5.01
C TRP A 22 -2.59 -8.03 6.10
N MET A 23 -2.90 -6.79 5.70
CA MET A 23 -3.23 -5.70 6.64
C MET A 23 -4.50 -5.99 7.44
N ALA A 24 -5.54 -6.48 6.77
CA ALA A 24 -6.87 -6.64 7.37
C ALA A 24 -6.92 -7.82 8.35
N ILE A 25 -6.45 -8.99 7.93
CA ILE A 25 -6.59 -10.24 8.68
C ILE A 25 -5.29 -11.03 8.80
N GLY A 26 -4.29 -10.80 7.93
CA GLY A 26 -3.07 -11.60 7.89
C GLY A 26 -2.23 -11.51 9.17
N ARG A 27 -2.27 -10.39 9.87
CA ARG A 27 -1.62 -10.28 11.19
C ARG A 27 -2.27 -11.15 12.27
N GLY A 28 -3.54 -11.52 12.09
CA GLY A 28 -4.31 -12.37 13.00
C GLY A 28 -3.75 -13.78 13.15
N PHE A 29 -2.93 -14.25 12.19
CA PHE A 29 -2.22 -15.53 12.30
C PHE A 29 -1.08 -15.49 13.34
N PHE A 30 -0.60 -14.31 13.72
CA PHE A 30 0.56 -14.15 14.59
C PHE A 30 0.20 -13.45 15.90
N VAL A 31 -0.72 -12.48 15.87
CA VAL A 31 -1.10 -11.64 17.00
C VAL A 31 -2.62 -11.53 17.11
N PRO A 32 -3.18 -11.38 18.33
CA PRO A 32 -4.60 -11.11 18.50
C PRO A 32 -5.04 -9.85 17.73
N LEU A 33 -6.26 -9.90 17.18
CA LEU A 33 -6.88 -8.79 16.49
C LEU A 33 -7.82 -8.03 17.44
N GLY A 34 -7.82 -6.72 17.31
CA GLY A 34 -8.61 -5.75 18.07
C GLY A 34 -9.15 -4.65 17.17
N TRP A 35 -9.32 -3.46 17.73
CA TRP A 35 -9.99 -2.33 17.09
C TRP A 35 -9.32 -1.88 15.78
N ILE A 36 -7.99 -1.89 15.71
CA ILE A 36 -7.28 -1.48 14.48
C ILE A 36 -7.58 -2.44 13.33
N ALA A 37 -7.79 -3.73 13.62
CA ALA A 37 -8.11 -4.72 12.59
C ALA A 37 -9.51 -4.46 12.03
N LEU A 38 -10.47 -4.16 12.91
CA LEU A 38 -11.82 -3.80 12.54
C LEU A 38 -11.85 -2.57 11.61
N PHE A 39 -11.18 -1.48 11.99
CA PHE A 39 -11.06 -0.30 11.13
C PHE A 39 -10.40 -0.65 9.80
N THR A 40 -9.33 -1.43 9.82
CA THR A 40 -8.63 -1.85 8.59
C THR A 40 -9.55 -2.65 7.66
N VAL A 41 -10.38 -3.55 8.19
CA VAL A 41 -11.40 -4.28 7.40
C VAL A 41 -12.42 -3.31 6.80
N PHE A 42 -12.91 -2.33 7.55
CA PHE A 42 -13.84 -1.32 7.05
C PHE A 42 -13.26 -0.41 5.97
N PHE A 43 -12.00 -0.01 6.10
CA PHE A 43 -11.31 0.83 5.11
C PHE A 43 -10.71 0.03 3.95
N SER A 44 -10.61 -1.30 4.08
CA SER A 44 -10.06 -2.18 3.04
C SER A 44 -10.73 -2.04 1.67
N PRO A 45 -12.07 -1.89 1.53
CA PRO A 45 -12.72 -1.73 0.23
C PRO A 45 -12.34 -0.41 -0.44
N LEU A 46 -12.20 0.66 0.35
CA LEU A 46 -11.76 1.97 -0.15
C LEU A 46 -10.31 1.89 -0.65
N LEU A 47 -9.42 1.27 0.13
CA LEU A 47 -8.04 1.03 -0.28
C LEU A 47 -7.96 0.18 -1.55
N LEU A 48 -8.77 -0.88 -1.65
CA LEU A 48 -8.86 -1.73 -2.84
C LEU A 48 -9.32 -0.94 -4.07
N ALA A 49 -10.32 -0.06 -3.91
CA ALA A 49 -10.80 0.81 -4.98
C ALA A 49 -9.70 1.77 -5.48
N CYS A 50 -8.94 2.37 -4.55
CA CYS A 50 -7.80 3.21 -4.85
C CYS A 50 -6.69 2.46 -5.60
N LEU A 51 -6.37 1.23 -5.19
CA LEU A 51 -5.38 0.36 -5.85
C LEU A 51 -5.85 -0.14 -7.22
N LEU A 52 -7.14 -0.44 -7.35
CA LEU A 52 -7.78 -0.79 -8.61
C LEU A 52 -7.71 0.36 -9.61
N ALA A 53 -7.97 1.59 -9.16
CA ALA A 53 -7.90 2.79 -9.99
C ALA A 53 -6.48 2.98 -10.55
N THR A 54 -5.45 2.96 -9.70
CA THR A 54 -4.05 3.12 -10.14
C THR A 54 -3.61 1.96 -11.03
N THR A 55 -4.00 0.72 -10.72
CA THR A 55 -3.71 -0.46 -11.58
C THR A 55 -4.34 -0.32 -12.96
N ARG A 56 -5.58 0.15 -13.06
CA ARG A 56 -6.26 0.41 -14.34
C ARG A 56 -5.57 1.53 -15.11
N MET A 57 -5.13 2.60 -14.44
CA MET A 57 -4.39 3.69 -15.08
C MET A 57 -3.05 3.21 -15.63
N ILE A 58 -2.29 2.41 -14.88
CA ILE A 58 -1.05 1.76 -15.34
C ILE A 58 -1.29 0.98 -16.63
N ARG A 59 -2.38 0.20 -16.69
CA ARG A 59 -2.74 -0.56 -17.89
C ARG A 59 -3.16 0.30 -19.08
N ARG A 60 -3.46 1.59 -18.90
CA ARG A 60 -3.88 2.52 -19.96
C ARG A 60 -2.73 3.40 -20.49
N LEU A 61 -1.59 3.47 -19.81
CA LEU A 61 -0.45 4.24 -20.29
C LEU A 61 0.13 3.66 -21.60
N PRO A 62 0.51 4.50 -22.58
CA PRO A 62 1.28 4.08 -23.74
C PRO A 62 2.74 3.90 -23.35
N GLY A 63 3.32 2.78 -23.77
CA GLY A 63 4.65 2.33 -23.36
C GLY A 63 4.63 0.90 -22.81
N ARG A 64 5.74 0.18 -23.00
CA ARG A 64 5.94 -1.19 -22.49
C ARG A 64 6.34 -1.23 -21.03
N ASP A 65 6.90 -0.14 -20.48
CA ASP A 65 7.49 -0.13 -19.14
C ASP A 65 6.99 1.05 -18.30
N LEU A 66 6.89 0.81 -16.99
CA LEU A 66 6.67 1.88 -16.01
C LEU A 66 7.91 2.76 -15.89
N THR A 67 7.70 4.06 -15.72
CA THR A 67 8.81 4.96 -15.41
C THR A 67 9.41 4.59 -14.04
N VAL A 68 10.72 4.79 -13.87
CA VAL A 68 11.42 4.54 -12.59
C VAL A 68 10.71 5.21 -11.41
N GLY A 69 10.15 6.40 -11.62
CA GLY A 69 9.39 7.12 -10.60
C GLY A 69 8.06 6.48 -10.22
N GLN A 70 7.33 5.89 -11.18
CA GLN A 70 6.09 5.14 -10.90
C GLN A 70 6.41 3.81 -10.20
N THR A 71 7.46 3.11 -10.63
CA THR A 71 7.93 1.88 -9.98
C THR A 71 8.32 2.13 -8.53
N ARG A 72 9.11 3.18 -8.25
CA ARG A 72 9.50 3.54 -6.88
C ARG A 72 8.29 3.87 -6.00
N ALA A 73 7.33 4.63 -6.53
CA ALA A 73 6.10 4.96 -5.80
C ALA A 73 5.25 3.72 -5.50
N GLN A 74 5.13 2.79 -6.46
CA GLN A 74 4.42 1.53 -6.28
C GLN A 74 5.08 0.64 -5.22
N VAL A 75 6.40 0.49 -5.28
CA VAL A 75 7.16 -0.29 -4.29
C VAL A 75 7.05 0.34 -2.91
N ALA A 76 7.18 1.66 -2.80
CA ALA A 76 7.02 2.36 -1.53
C ALA A 76 5.62 2.15 -0.92
N LEU A 77 4.57 2.18 -1.75
CA LEU A 77 3.21 1.88 -1.32
C LEU A 77 3.08 0.45 -0.80
N TRP A 78 3.62 -0.54 -1.52
CA TRP A 78 3.62 -1.93 -1.08
C TRP A 78 4.40 -2.15 0.21
N SER A 79 5.57 -1.53 0.34
CA SER A 79 6.37 -1.59 1.56
C SER A 79 5.62 -0.97 2.75
N ALA A 80 4.90 0.13 2.54
CA ALA A 80 4.08 0.74 3.58
C ALA A 80 2.90 -0.16 3.99
N MET A 81 2.22 -0.80 3.03
CA MET A 81 1.13 -1.76 3.32
C MET A 81 1.65 -2.98 4.07
N PHE A 82 2.79 -3.53 3.66
CA PHE A 82 3.41 -4.66 4.34
C PHE A 82 3.85 -4.29 5.76
N GLY A 83 4.56 -3.16 5.90
CA GLY A 83 5.02 -2.63 7.18
C GLY A 83 3.87 -2.30 8.12
N PHE A 84 2.74 -1.80 7.61
CA PHE A 84 1.53 -1.61 8.41
C PHE A 84 1.13 -2.91 9.11
N GLY A 85 0.99 -4.02 8.38
CA GLY A 85 0.60 -5.29 9.00
C GLY A 85 1.66 -5.87 9.97
N LEU A 86 2.94 -5.57 9.74
CA LEU A 86 4.05 -6.06 10.57
C LEU A 86 4.18 -5.26 11.88
N PHE A 87 4.02 -3.95 11.81
CA PHE A 87 4.30 -3.03 12.91
C PHE A 87 3.06 -2.58 13.66
N ALA A 88 1.85 -2.77 13.11
CA ALA A 88 0.61 -2.35 13.76
C ALA A 88 0.46 -3.01 15.14
N PRO A 89 0.59 -2.25 16.24
CA PRO A 89 0.05 -2.71 17.50
C PRO A 89 -1.46 -2.81 17.36
N ASP A 90 -2.11 -3.53 18.26
CA ASP A 90 -3.56 -3.53 18.35
C ASP A 90 -4.01 -3.36 19.78
N SER A 91 -5.29 -3.07 19.98
CA SER A 91 -5.88 -2.96 21.30
C SER A 91 -7.34 -3.35 21.23
N GLY A 92 -7.84 -4.01 22.26
CA GLY A 92 -9.26 -4.29 22.47
C GLY A 92 -9.79 -3.53 23.68
N ASP A 93 -10.69 -4.16 24.43
CA ASP A 93 -11.21 -3.62 25.70
C ASP A 93 -10.26 -3.83 26.90
N GLY A 94 -9.07 -4.39 26.65
CA GLY A 94 -8.07 -4.71 27.66
C GLY A 94 -6.68 -4.16 27.31
N PRO A 95 -5.61 -4.71 27.91
CA PRO A 95 -4.24 -4.33 27.63
C PRO A 95 -3.91 -4.41 26.13
N PRO A 96 -3.02 -3.54 25.60
CA PRO A 96 -2.65 -3.54 24.19
C PRO A 96 -2.05 -4.88 23.77
N TYR A 97 -2.41 -5.32 22.57
CA TYR A 97 -1.88 -6.51 21.93
C TYR A 97 -0.57 -6.19 21.21
N PRO A 98 0.46 -7.03 21.37
CA PRO A 98 1.75 -6.81 20.72
C PRO A 98 1.62 -6.89 19.20
N SER A 99 2.41 -6.10 18.49
CA SER A 99 2.60 -6.25 17.04
C SER A 99 3.42 -7.51 16.72
N ILE A 100 3.46 -7.91 15.45
CA ILE A 100 4.27 -9.06 15.02
C ILE A 100 5.76 -8.80 15.32
N LEU A 101 6.22 -7.56 15.08
CA LEU A 101 7.59 -7.16 15.41
C LEU A 101 7.89 -7.29 16.90
N MET A 102 6.97 -6.85 17.78
CA MET A 102 7.15 -6.96 19.23
C MET A 102 7.28 -8.43 19.65
N LYS A 103 6.45 -9.32 19.11
CA LYS A 103 6.56 -10.76 19.36
C LYS A 103 7.89 -11.34 18.88
N LEU A 104 8.36 -10.95 17.69
CA LEU A 104 9.65 -11.41 17.16
C LEU A 104 10.84 -10.92 17.99
N LEU A 105 10.73 -9.76 18.63
CA LEU A 105 11.77 -9.18 19.48
C LEU A 105 11.73 -9.67 20.93
N GLY A 106 10.74 -10.47 21.33
CA GLY A 106 10.57 -10.93 22.71
C GLY A 106 10.00 -9.87 23.66
N GLU A 107 9.24 -8.91 23.12
CA GLU A 107 8.47 -7.90 23.87
C GLU A 107 9.28 -7.02 24.86
N PRO A 108 10.48 -6.50 24.50
CA PRO A 108 11.19 -5.55 25.35
C PRO A 108 10.42 -4.21 25.40
N SER A 109 10.54 -3.47 26.50
CA SER A 109 9.76 -2.24 26.75
C SER A 109 9.88 -1.15 25.67
N TRP A 110 10.99 -1.10 24.94
CA TRP A 110 11.20 -0.15 23.84
C TRP A 110 10.52 -0.58 22.52
N SER A 111 10.18 -1.86 22.37
CA SER A 111 9.63 -2.41 21.12
C SER A 111 8.24 -1.89 20.78
N GLU A 112 7.46 -1.50 21.80
CA GLU A 112 6.16 -0.86 21.64
C GLU A 112 6.32 0.51 20.96
N THR A 113 7.22 1.35 21.47
CA THR A 113 7.49 2.68 20.90
C THR A 113 8.01 2.57 19.48
N VAL A 114 8.95 1.66 19.22
CA VAL A 114 9.51 1.47 17.87
C VAL A 114 8.44 0.96 16.90
N SER A 115 7.63 -0.02 17.30
CA SER A 115 6.53 -0.52 16.47
C SER A 115 5.50 0.57 16.18
N GLY A 116 5.14 1.36 17.19
CA GLY A 116 4.21 2.49 17.02
C GLY A 116 4.73 3.55 16.04
N LEU A 117 6.01 3.93 16.15
CA LEU A 117 6.63 4.90 15.23
C LEU A 117 6.72 4.37 13.79
N LEU A 118 7.12 3.11 13.62
CA LEU A 118 7.19 2.47 12.31
C LEU A 118 5.81 2.30 11.69
N TRP A 119 4.80 1.94 12.49
CA TRP A 119 3.42 1.86 12.07
C TRP A 119 2.87 3.22 11.63
N LEU A 120 3.07 4.26 12.43
CA LEU A 120 2.69 5.63 12.07
C LEU A 120 3.37 6.08 10.76
N GLY A 121 4.66 5.75 10.61
CA GLY A 121 5.41 5.95 9.37
C GLY A 121 4.73 5.28 8.18
N CYS A 122 4.25 4.04 8.31
CA CYS A 122 3.52 3.33 7.26
C CYS A 122 2.17 3.98 6.94
N VAL A 123 1.42 4.40 7.96
CA VAL A 123 0.12 5.08 7.83
C VAL A 123 0.25 6.40 7.06
N ILE A 124 1.36 7.12 7.21
CA ILE A 124 1.62 8.38 6.49
C ILE A 124 2.25 8.12 5.11
N ALA A 125 3.24 7.24 5.04
CA ALA A 125 3.97 6.94 3.81
C ALA A 125 3.08 6.30 2.75
N GLY A 126 2.13 5.45 3.13
CA GLY A 126 1.19 4.81 2.21
C GLY A 126 0.37 5.81 1.38
N PRO A 127 -0.44 6.69 2.01
CA PRO A 127 -1.18 7.75 1.33
C PRO A 127 -0.30 8.67 0.50
N ILE A 128 0.87 9.08 1.00
CA ILE A 128 1.80 9.93 0.24
C ILE A 128 2.28 9.20 -1.01
N ALA A 129 2.72 7.94 -0.88
CA ALA A 129 3.16 7.12 -2.00
C ALA A 129 2.04 6.93 -3.03
N TRP A 130 0.81 6.69 -2.57
CA TRP A 130 -0.36 6.59 -3.43
C TRP A 130 -0.66 7.91 -4.17
N CYS A 131 -0.64 9.06 -3.48
CA CYS A 131 -0.84 10.38 -4.09
C CYS A 131 0.23 10.70 -5.15
N VAL A 132 1.50 10.37 -4.87
CA VAL A 132 2.62 10.54 -5.81
C VAL A 132 2.42 9.63 -7.03
N LEU A 133 2.06 8.37 -6.81
CA LEU A 133 1.79 7.42 -7.88
C LEU A 133 0.62 7.92 -8.75
N PHE A 134 -0.52 8.24 -8.13
CA PHE A 134 -1.71 8.74 -8.80
C PHE A 134 -1.40 9.97 -9.63
N SER A 135 -0.72 10.98 -9.05
CA SER A 135 -0.33 12.20 -9.76
C SER A 135 0.55 11.92 -10.98
N LYS A 136 1.52 11.00 -10.86
CA LYS A 136 2.39 10.61 -11.98
C LYS A 136 1.61 9.86 -13.07
N LEU A 137 0.67 9.01 -12.70
CA LEU A 137 -0.19 8.29 -13.64
C LEU A 137 -1.14 9.24 -14.38
N THR A 138 -1.76 10.18 -13.66
CA THR A 138 -2.66 11.19 -14.25
C THR A 138 -1.90 12.07 -15.24
N LYS A 139 -0.73 12.58 -14.87
CA LYS A 139 0.13 13.37 -15.78
C LYS A 139 0.55 12.55 -17.01
N GLY A 140 0.91 11.28 -16.80
CA GLY A 140 1.28 10.38 -17.87
C GLY A 140 0.12 10.07 -18.83
N LEU A 141 -1.13 10.01 -18.35
CA LEU A 141 -2.31 9.84 -19.21
C LEU A 141 -2.72 11.15 -19.90
N ALA A 142 -2.61 12.30 -19.23
CA ALA A 142 -2.91 13.60 -19.81
C ALA A 142 -1.98 13.94 -20.99
N ALA A 143 -0.70 13.58 -20.89
CA ALA A 143 0.28 13.74 -21.97
C ALA A 143 -0.04 12.92 -23.23
N VAL A 144 -0.90 11.91 -23.11
CA VAL A 144 -1.32 11.01 -24.20
C VAL A 144 -2.55 11.56 -24.90
N GLN A 145 -3.31 12.43 -24.24
CA GLN A 145 -4.59 12.92 -24.72
C GLN A 145 -4.61 14.12 -25.71
N PRO A 146 -3.53 14.68 -26.27
CA PRO A 146 -3.72 15.73 -27.30
C PRO A 146 -3.11 15.39 -28.68
N GLN A 147 -3.95 14.94 -29.63
CA GLN A 147 -3.91 15.29 -31.08
C GLN A 147 -5.25 14.91 -31.77
N TYR A 148 -6.36 15.58 -31.46
CA TYR A 148 -7.43 15.74 -32.45
C TYR A 148 -7.29 17.16 -33.01
N PRO A 149 -6.89 17.35 -34.28
CA PRO A 149 -7.01 18.67 -34.90
C PRO A 149 -8.50 19.05 -34.90
N PRO A 150 -8.87 20.30 -34.60
CA PRO A 150 -10.21 20.77 -34.93
C PRO A 150 -10.34 20.64 -36.45
N THR A 151 -11.18 19.72 -36.91
CA THR A 151 -11.60 19.64 -38.31
C THR A 151 -12.43 20.90 -38.57
N GLY A 152 -11.82 21.86 -39.25
CA GLY A 152 -12.51 22.96 -39.92
C GLY A 152 -13.21 22.49 -41.18
#